data_AF-A0A5C8B827-F1
#
_entry.id   AF-A0A5C8B827-F1
#
_cell.length_a   1.000
_cell.length_b   1.000
_cell.length_c   1.000
_cell.angle_alpha   90.00
_cell.angle_beta   90.00
_cell.angle_gamma   90.00
#
_symmetry.space_group_name_H-M   'P 1'
#
loop_
_entity.id
_entity.type
_entity.pdbx_description
1 polymer ?
#
loop_
_entity_poly.entity_id
_entity_poly.type
_entity_poly.pdbx_seq_one_letter_code
_entity_poly.pdbx_strand_id
1 'polypeptide(L)'
;MSDDIGKYIVIGFVLLFGVLAWRAWQIHQHSPEWPYVMGEVTLSRAYSQNDFGEDLGTPNHRWQTEVQYRYEVNGIPMTGKRLRAFGRHHFTQEEAEAEIAPFPVGKQVKVYYDPAKPGTSVLIPG
;
A
#
# COMPACT_ATOMS: atom_id res chain seq x y z
N MET A 1 -37.72 -4.91 38.89
CA MET A 1 -36.38 -4.25 38.83
C MET A 1 -35.42 -4.97 37.89
N SER A 2 -35.89 -5.95 37.09
CA SER A 2 -35.13 -6.73 36.12
C SER A 2 -35.42 -6.33 34.65
N ASP A 3 -36.53 -5.62 34.40
CA ASP A 3 -37.02 -5.31 33.04
C ASP A 3 -36.28 -4.13 32.38
N ASP A 4 -35.72 -3.22 33.17
CA ASP A 4 -34.99 -2.07 32.64
C ASP A 4 -33.62 -2.46 32.04
N ILE A 5 -32.97 -3.47 32.62
CA ILE A 5 -31.62 -3.92 32.21
C ILE A 5 -31.65 -4.52 30.80
N GLY A 6 -32.71 -5.28 30.46
CA GLY A 6 -32.87 -5.85 29.12
C GLY A 6 -32.96 -4.78 28.03
N LYS A 7 -33.65 -3.67 28.30
CA LYS A 7 -33.81 -2.56 27.36
C LYS A 7 -32.47 -1.86 27.07
N TYR A 8 -31.65 -1.62 28.10
CA TYR A 8 -30.33 -0.99 27.90
C TYR A 8 -29.35 -1.90 27.18
N ILE A 9 -29.43 -3.23 27.38
CA ILE A 9 -28.63 -4.20 26.61
C ILE A 9 -29.03 -4.16 25.14
N VAL A 10 -30.33 -4.18 24.83
CA VAL A 10 -30.82 -4.11 23.45
C VAL A 10 -30.42 -2.78 22.78
N ILE A 11 -30.54 -1.65 23.48
CA ILE A 11 -30.09 -0.34 22.97
C ILE A 11 -28.57 -0.34 22.73
N GLY A 12 -27.78 -0.91 23.65
CA GLY A 12 -26.34 -1.04 23.50
C GLY A 12 -25.94 -1.87 22.27
N PHE A 13 -26.62 -3.00 22.03
CA PHE A 13 -26.40 -3.80 20.83
C PHE A 13 -26.83 -3.07 19.55
N VAL A 14 -27.96 -2.38 19.55
CA VAL A 14 -28.42 -1.60 18.37
C VAL A 14 -27.45 -0.47 18.04
N LEU A 15 -26.92 0.23 19.05
CA LEU A 15 -25.90 1.27 18.84
C LEU A 15 -24.58 0.67 18.37
N LEU A 16 -24.15 -0.45 18.94
CA LEU A 16 -22.94 -1.16 18.52
C LEU A 16 -23.04 -1.62 17.06
N PHE A 17 -24.11 -2.31 16.69
CA PHE A 17 -24.34 -2.78 15.32
C PHE A 17 -24.57 -1.61 14.36
N GLY A 18 -25.18 -0.50 14.80
CA GLY A 18 -25.30 0.72 14.02
C GLY A 18 -23.95 1.38 13.71
N VAL A 19 -23.04 1.45 14.69
CA VAL A 19 -21.66 1.96 14.49
C VAL A 19 -20.85 1.03 13.59
N LEU A 20 -20.99 -0.28 13.76
CA LEU A 20 -20.32 -1.28 12.92
C LEU A 20 -20.85 -1.24 11.48
N ALA A 21 -22.17 -1.12 11.29
CA ALA A 21 -22.80 -0.99 9.99
C ALA A 21 -22.44 0.34 9.31
N TRP A 22 -22.35 1.45 10.05
CA TRP A 22 -21.87 2.75 9.54
C TRP A 22 -20.41 2.67 9.09
N ARG A 23 -19.55 2.06 9.91
CA ARG A 23 -18.14 1.82 9.57
C ARG A 23 -18.02 0.95 8.32
N ALA A 24 -18.85 -0.09 8.18
CA ALA A 24 -18.90 -0.95 7.00
C ALA A 24 -19.45 -0.20 5.78
N TRP A 25 -20.48 0.63 5.93
CA TRP A 25 -21.04 1.42 4.83
C TRP A 25 -20.10 2.50 4.30
N GLN A 26 -19.24 3.10 5.15
CA GLN A 26 -18.15 3.95 4.67
C GLN A 26 -17.12 3.19 3.81
N ILE A 27 -17.00 1.88 3.99
CA ILE A 27 -16.03 1.02 3.29
C ILE A 27 -16.58 0.51 1.94
N HIS A 28 -17.90 0.51 1.73
CA HIS A 28 -18.51 -0.25 0.63
C HIS A 28 -19.06 0.56 -0.56
N GLN A 29 -19.19 1.90 -0.50
CA GLN A 29 -19.98 2.62 -1.54
C GLN A 29 -19.23 3.08 -2.79
N HIS A 30 -17.92 3.00 -2.84
CA HIS A 30 -17.17 3.36 -4.04
C HIS A 30 -16.10 2.31 -4.25
N SER A 31 -15.92 1.80 -5.47
CA SER A 31 -14.71 1.07 -5.86
C SER A 31 -13.54 1.75 -5.17
N PRO A 32 -12.74 1.07 -4.32
CA PRO A 32 -11.79 1.76 -3.47
C PRO A 32 -10.69 2.39 -4.33
N GLU A 33 -10.95 3.59 -4.83
CA GLU A 33 -9.96 4.51 -5.33
C GLU A 33 -9.12 4.86 -4.12
N TRP A 34 -7.91 4.29 -4.06
CA TRP A 34 -6.99 4.60 -2.98
C TRP A 34 -6.74 6.12 -3.01
N PRO A 35 -7.03 6.86 -1.93
CA PRO A 35 -6.65 8.26 -1.83
C PRO A 35 -5.13 8.38 -1.94
N TYR A 36 -4.67 9.56 -2.35
CA TYR A 36 -3.26 9.85 -2.46
C TYR A 36 -2.82 11.00 -1.56
N VAL A 37 -1.57 10.91 -1.12
CA VAL A 37 -0.83 12.00 -0.47
C VAL A 37 0.46 12.25 -1.23
N MET A 38 1.06 13.42 -1.04
CA MET A 38 2.41 13.67 -1.53
C MET A 38 3.42 12.99 -0.61
N GLY A 39 4.36 12.27 -1.22
CA GLY A 39 5.48 11.63 -0.53
C GLY A 39 6.75 11.75 -1.34
N GLU A 40 7.87 11.36 -0.75
CA GLU A 40 9.19 11.49 -1.35
C GLU A 40 9.85 10.12 -1.50
N VAL A 41 10.42 9.88 -2.67
CA VAL A 41 11.19 8.66 -2.94
C VAL A 41 12.52 8.71 -2.17
N THR A 42 12.78 7.70 -1.34
CA THR A 42 14.00 7.55 -0.56
C THR A 42 14.96 6.52 -1.15
N LEU A 43 14.45 5.55 -1.92
CA LEU A 43 15.25 4.56 -2.65
C LEU A 43 14.59 4.26 -3.99
N SER A 44 15.39 4.09 -5.03
CA SER A 44 14.93 3.63 -6.33
C SER A 44 16.08 2.94 -7.04
N ARG A 45 15.98 1.62 -7.22
CA ARG A 45 17.02 0.83 -7.90
C ARG A 45 16.45 -0.39 -8.62
N ALA A 46 17.09 -0.76 -9.72
CA ALA A 46 16.93 -2.07 -10.34
C ALA A 46 18.03 -2.99 -9.80
N TYR A 47 17.71 -4.25 -9.53
CA TYR A 47 18.70 -5.24 -9.08
C TYR A 47 18.43 -6.61 -9.71
N SER A 48 19.48 -7.41 -9.89
CA SER A 48 19.36 -8.76 -10.40
C SER A 48 19.15 -9.73 -9.24
N GLN A 49 18.32 -10.75 -9.41
CA GLN A 49 18.11 -11.76 -8.35
C GLN A 49 19.40 -12.55 -8.05
N ASN A 50 20.36 -12.58 -8.97
CA ASN A 50 21.64 -13.27 -8.82
C ASN A 50 22.64 -12.51 -7.92
N ASP A 51 22.40 -11.23 -7.62
CA ASP A 51 23.29 -10.42 -6.76
C ASP A 51 23.30 -10.91 -5.29
N PHE A 52 22.37 -11.79 -4.90
CA PHE A 52 22.23 -12.31 -3.54
C PHE A 52 22.69 -13.76 -3.34
N GLY A 53 23.36 -14.37 -4.33
CA GLY A 53 24.25 -15.51 -4.10
C GLY A 53 23.58 -16.88 -3.89
N GLU A 54 22.81 -17.35 -4.87
CA GLU A 54 22.54 -18.79 -5.00
C GLU A 54 22.80 -19.24 -6.44
N ASP A 55 24.00 -19.78 -6.65
CA ASP A 55 24.52 -20.33 -7.89
C ASP A 55 23.79 -21.64 -8.23
N LEU A 56 22.59 -21.51 -8.81
CA LEU A 56 21.82 -22.62 -9.36
C LEU A 56 21.78 -22.53 -10.89
N GLY A 57 22.95 -22.64 -11.53
CA GLY A 57 23.16 -23.32 -12.83
C GLY A 57 22.34 -22.85 -14.05
N THR A 58 21.53 -21.81 -13.97
CA THR A 58 20.78 -21.24 -15.09
C THR A 58 20.73 -19.73 -14.88
N PRO A 59 21.26 -18.92 -15.81
CA PRO A 59 21.17 -17.47 -15.71
C PRO A 59 19.71 -17.05 -15.90
N ASN A 60 18.95 -17.06 -14.81
CA ASN A 60 17.66 -16.39 -14.75
C ASN A 60 17.97 -14.90 -14.78
N HIS A 61 17.93 -14.32 -15.98
CA HIS A 61 18.01 -12.87 -16.21
C HIS A 61 16.72 -12.21 -15.71
N ARG A 62 16.41 -12.35 -14.42
CA ARG A 62 15.23 -11.77 -13.81
C ARG A 62 15.65 -10.55 -13.03
N TRP A 63 15.26 -9.39 -13.56
CA TRP A 63 15.46 -8.11 -12.94
C TRP A 63 14.24 -7.74 -12.11
N GLN A 64 14.51 -7.13 -10.95
CA GLN A 64 13.49 -6.65 -10.01
C GLN A 64 13.71 -5.16 -9.74
N THR A 65 12.62 -4.48 -9.44
CA THR A 65 12.60 -3.06 -9.09
C THR A 65 12.35 -2.91 -7.59
N GLU A 66 13.23 -2.17 -6.92
CA GLU A 66 13.04 -1.77 -5.53
C GLU A 66 12.83 -0.27 -5.46
N VAL A 67 11.71 0.13 -4.88
CA VAL A 67 11.44 1.52 -4.53
C VAL A 67 11.13 1.61 -3.05
N GLN A 68 11.60 2.67 -2.39
CA GLN A 68 11.16 3.03 -1.06
C GLN A 68 10.81 4.51 -1.07
N TYR A 69 9.79 4.88 -0.32
CA TYR A 69 9.31 6.25 -0.22
C TYR A 69 8.73 6.50 1.15
N ARG A 70 8.77 7.77 1.56
CA ARG A 70 8.15 8.28 2.78
C ARG A 70 6.94 9.13 2.45
N TYR A 71 5.92 9.06 3.28
CA TYR A 71 4.70 9.84 3.15
C TYR A 71 4.07 10.03 4.52
N GLU A 72 3.14 10.97 4.64
CA GLU A 72 2.45 11.24 5.89
C GLU A 72 0.94 11.12 5.70
N VAL A 73 0.28 10.44 6.63
CA VAL A 73 -1.18 10.33 6.68
C VAL A 73 -1.64 10.84 8.03
N ASN A 74 -2.42 11.92 8.05
CA ASN A 74 -2.90 12.58 9.28
C ASN A 74 -1.77 12.94 10.26
N GLY A 75 -0.61 13.39 9.75
CA GLY A 75 0.56 13.75 10.56
C GLY A 75 1.37 12.57 11.11
N ILE A 76 1.04 11.33 10.72
CA ILE A 76 1.81 10.14 11.08
C ILE A 76 2.74 9.78 9.91
N PRO A 77 4.07 9.74 10.12
CA PRO A 77 5.01 9.34 9.08
C PRO A 77 4.88 7.85 8.79
N MET A 78 4.82 7.53 7.50
CA MET A 78 4.71 6.19 6.96
C MET A 78 5.78 5.97 5.90
N THR A 79 6.14 4.70 5.71
CA THR A 79 7.04 4.28 4.65
C THR A 79 6.37 3.22 3.79
N GLY A 80 6.66 3.27 2.50
CA GLY A 80 6.12 2.35 1.52
C GLY A 80 7.23 1.84 0.63
N LYS A 81 7.05 0.61 0.14
CA LYS A 81 8.07 -0.10 -0.64
C LYS A 81 7.55 -0.76 -1.91
N ARG A 82 6.34 -0.37 -2.33
CA ARG A 82 5.65 -0.99 -3.46
C ARG A 82 5.44 0.04 -4.56
N LEU A 83 5.81 -0.34 -5.77
CA LEU A 83 5.49 0.46 -6.95
C LEU A 83 4.03 0.26 -7.36
N ARG A 84 3.56 -0.99 -7.39
CA ARG A 84 2.22 -1.43 -7.81
C ARG A 84 1.69 -2.47 -6.83
N ALA A 85 0.38 -2.78 -6.90
CA ALA A 85 -0.23 -3.85 -6.09
C ALA A 85 0.42 -5.21 -6.36
N PHE A 86 0.79 -5.47 -7.62
CA PHE A 86 1.53 -6.64 -8.05
C PHE A 86 2.87 -6.20 -8.65
N GLY A 87 3.97 -6.75 -8.14
CA GLY A 87 5.29 -6.53 -8.72
C GLY A 87 5.39 -7.14 -10.11
N ARG A 88 6.12 -6.49 -11.01
CA ARG A 88 6.45 -7.04 -12.33
C ARG A 88 7.87 -7.61 -12.30
N HIS A 89 8.04 -8.73 -12.98
CA HIS A 89 9.36 -9.26 -13.28
C HIS A 89 9.78 -8.77 -14.64
N HIS A 90 11.03 -8.33 -14.74
CA HIS A 90 11.62 -7.84 -15.99
C HIS A 90 12.66 -8.83 -16.49
N PHE A 91 12.77 -8.96 -17.81
CA PHE A 91 13.73 -9.86 -18.45
C PHE A 91 15.07 -9.17 -18.69
N THR A 92 15.09 -7.84 -18.71
CA THR A 92 16.30 -7.05 -18.90
C THR A 92 16.45 -5.95 -17.85
N GLN A 93 17.68 -5.45 -17.69
CA GLN A 93 17.98 -4.33 -16.79
C GLN A 93 17.26 -3.07 -17.26
N GLU A 94 17.29 -2.83 -18.57
CA GLU A 94 16.71 -1.64 -19.19
C GLU A 94 15.21 -1.55 -18.96
N GLU A 95 14.49 -2.69 -18.98
CA GLU A 95 13.06 -2.75 -18.67
C GLU A 95 12.79 -2.36 -17.21
N ALA A 96 13.58 -2.88 -16.28
CA ALA A 96 13.46 -2.57 -14.86
C ALA A 96 13.80 -1.08 -14.58
N GLU A 97 14.87 -0.57 -15.18
CA GLU A 97 15.27 0.83 -15.08
C GLU A 97 14.23 1.78 -15.68
N ALA A 98 13.65 1.42 -16.84
CA ALA A 98 12.60 2.21 -17.45
C ALA A 98 11.34 2.30 -16.58
N GLU A 99 11.00 1.25 -15.82
CA GLU A 99 9.87 1.28 -14.89
C GLU A 99 10.11 2.24 -13.72
N ILE A 100 11.33 2.31 -13.19
CA ILE A 100 11.67 3.17 -12.04
C ILE A 100 12.20 4.56 -12.43
N ALA A 101 12.53 4.80 -13.70
CA ALA A 101 13.01 6.08 -14.21
C ALA A 101 12.11 7.28 -13.85
N PRO A 102 10.77 7.14 -13.77
CA PRO A 102 9.90 8.23 -13.31
C PRO A 102 9.99 8.52 -11.80
N PHE A 103 10.66 7.68 -11.02
CA PHE A 103 10.72 7.71 -9.55
C PHE A 103 12.17 7.81 -9.04
N PRO A 104 12.96 8.83 -9.41
CA PRO A 104 14.29 9.03 -8.84
C PRO A 104 14.21 9.42 -7.37
N VAL A 105 15.27 9.12 -6.62
CA VAL A 105 15.42 9.51 -5.20
C VAL A 105 15.30 11.03 -5.05
N GLY A 106 14.60 11.48 -4.01
CA GLY A 106 14.32 12.89 -3.73
C GLY A 106 13.12 13.47 -4.49
N LYS A 107 12.53 12.71 -5.42
CA LYS A 107 11.36 13.19 -6.17
C LYS A 107 10.09 13.14 -5.31
N GLN A 108 9.30 14.20 -5.39
CA GLN A 108 7.94 14.24 -4.89
C GLN A 108 7.00 13.45 -5.80
N VAL A 109 6.32 12.46 -5.23
CA VAL A 109 5.47 11.49 -5.92
C VAL A 109 4.12 11.37 -5.22
N LYS A 110 3.10 11.00 -6.00
CA LYS A 110 1.80 10.64 -5.42
C LYS A 110 1.88 9.24 -4.85
N VAL A 111 1.62 9.12 -3.56
CA VAL A 111 1.54 7.85 -2.85
C VAL A 111 0.08 7.54 -2.62
N TYR A 112 -0.42 6.51 -3.29
CA TYR A 112 -1.78 6.01 -3.12
C TYR A 112 -1.78 5.02 -1.96
N TYR A 113 -2.64 5.20 -0.97
CA TYR A 113 -2.70 4.36 0.22
C TYR A 113 -4.09 3.78 0.44
N ASP A 114 -4.15 2.60 1.05
CA ASP A 114 -5.41 2.00 1.49
C ASP A 114 -5.95 2.81 2.69
N PRO A 115 -7.13 3.46 2.60
CA PRO A 115 -7.65 4.28 3.69
C PRO A 115 -8.06 3.45 4.90
N ALA A 116 -8.36 2.16 4.73
CA ALA A 116 -8.60 1.24 5.84
C ALA A 116 -7.29 0.77 6.49
N LYS A 117 -6.19 0.77 5.74
CA LYS A 117 -4.85 0.38 6.21
C LYS A 117 -3.76 1.30 5.64
N PRO A 118 -3.52 2.49 6.22
CA PRO A 118 -2.61 3.49 5.66
C PRO A 118 -1.16 3.04 5.44
N GLY A 119 -0.71 1.98 6.11
CA GLY A 119 0.61 1.38 5.86
C GLY A 119 0.71 0.58 4.55
N THR A 120 -0.42 0.30 3.91
CA THR A 120 -0.48 -0.29 2.57
C THR A 120 -0.55 0.83 1.55
N SER A 121 0.51 0.98 0.75
CA SER A 121 0.59 2.01 -0.29
C SER A 121 1.28 1.53 -1.56
N VAL A 122 1.02 2.23 -2.67
CA VAL A 122 1.62 2.05 -3.99
C VAL A 122 1.87 3.42 -4.65
N LEU A 123 2.84 3.50 -5.56
CA LEU A 123 3.08 4.72 -6.37
C LEU A 123 2.24 4.74 -7.66
N ILE A 124 1.87 3.56 -8.15
CA ILE A 124 1.10 3.39 -9.37
C ILE A 124 -0.14 2.54 -9.03
N PRO A 125 -1.34 3.14 -9.00
CA PRO A 125 -2.58 2.41 -8.81
C PRO A 125 -2.86 1.52 -10.03
N GLY A 126 -3.58 0.42 -9.81
CA GLY A 126 -3.96 -0.57 -10.83
C GLY A 126 -5.32 -0.29 -11.44
#